data_AF-A0A2M7KI56-F1
#
_entry.id   AF-A0A2M7KI56-F1
#
_cell.length_a   1.000
_cell.length_b   1.000
_cell.length_c   1.000
_cell.angle_alpha   90.00
_cell.angle_beta   90.00
_cell.angle_gamma   90.00
#
_symmetry.space_group_name_H-M   'P 1'
#
loop_
_entity.id
_entity.type
_entity.pdbx_description
1 polymer ?
#
loop_
_entity_poly.entity_id
_entity_poly.type
_entity_poly.pdbx_seq_one_letter_code
_entity_poly.pdbx_strand_id
1 'polypeptide(L)'
;MGATLTEPVGHRGMSSGPGTPTVTASTIFLGSGGTSIHKSGCRSFADWRIIWPCEPHRSRLAMPTLDPKGPWRSGDVRNALERENLKYNLPTPSGRVIAHPPKGWRWSWDTIQRKIKSGEVIFSEDETRIIRKIYLNTVEGRAAESVWFGKEVGTTRDAAEELKAIFGSAALETPKPVDLVKKVISLSTDEEDLVLDSFAGSAPTAQAVLEMNNETGGNRKFILVECEDYADTLTAERVRRVIQGYAFEGTQREELLRESLTWTKLKKAAQLVAKAESAETFHANLYDNITKTVKDGELVVTGEKKVTEKTEGLGGSFTFVTLGPEMSLDKLLADGLPTFAALAKYVFFTATGRTLTEVPKQNGGALGFLGETDLYRVHLHY
;
A
#
# COMPACT_ATOMS: atom_id res chain seq x y z
N MET A 1 -62.49 14.92 -8.49
CA MET A 1 -61.96 15.20 -7.13
C MET A 1 -60.51 15.61 -7.34
N GLY A 2 -60.17 16.89 -7.56
CA GLY A 2 -60.05 17.97 -6.55
C GLY A 2 -58.72 17.78 -5.80
N ALA A 3 -57.70 18.63 -5.88
CA ALA A 3 -57.73 20.09 -5.76
C ALA A 3 -56.63 20.82 -6.56
N THR A 4 -56.98 22.06 -6.92
CA THR A 4 -56.18 23.12 -7.54
C THR A 4 -55.66 24.06 -6.46
N LEU A 5 -54.50 24.70 -6.64
CA LEU A 5 -54.18 26.03 -6.05
C LEU A 5 -53.17 26.79 -6.94
N THR A 6 -53.28 28.10 -6.91
CA THR A 6 -53.05 29.12 -7.95
C THR A 6 -51.71 29.88 -7.86
N GLU A 7 -51.21 30.38 -8.99
CA GLU A 7 -50.15 31.42 -9.08
C GLU A 7 -50.64 32.83 -8.66
N PRO A 8 -49.71 33.80 -8.47
CA PRO A 8 -49.58 34.84 -9.51
C PRO A 8 -48.15 35.33 -9.86
N VAL A 9 -48.01 35.58 -11.18
CA VAL A 9 -47.14 36.41 -12.05
C VAL A 9 -46.25 37.53 -11.45
N GLY A 10 -45.01 37.66 -11.99
CA GLY A 10 -44.30 38.96 -12.10
C GLY A 10 -42.80 38.96 -12.48
N HIS A 11 -42.47 38.90 -13.79
CA HIS A 11 -41.33 39.47 -14.58
C HIS A 11 -39.90 39.70 -13.97
N ARG A 12 -38.73 39.50 -14.62
CA ARG A 12 -38.26 39.56 -16.03
C ARG A 12 -37.12 38.55 -16.28
N GLY A 13 -36.93 38.11 -17.52
CA GLY A 13 -36.04 37.01 -17.88
C GLY A 13 -34.57 37.35 -18.14
N MET A 14 -33.78 36.30 -18.44
CA MET A 14 -32.76 36.27 -19.50
C MET A 14 -32.19 34.84 -19.66
N SER A 15 -32.17 34.39 -20.91
CA SER A 15 -31.32 33.37 -21.57
C SER A 15 -31.08 31.99 -20.93
N SER A 16 -31.58 31.00 -21.67
CA SER A 16 -31.09 29.62 -21.78
C SER A 16 -29.61 29.53 -22.22
N GLY A 17 -28.85 28.62 -21.61
CA GLY A 17 -27.56 28.09 -22.09
C GLY A 17 -27.25 26.75 -21.38
N PRO A 18 -26.63 25.77 -22.06
CA PRO A 18 -26.94 24.35 -21.87
C PRO A 18 -26.04 23.62 -20.86
N GLY A 19 -26.63 22.56 -20.28
CA GLY A 19 -26.04 21.23 -20.12
C GLY A 19 -24.62 21.12 -19.59
N THR A 20 -24.53 20.79 -18.30
CA THR A 20 -23.35 20.23 -17.62
C THR A 20 -22.60 19.18 -18.46
N PRO A 21 -21.24 19.18 -18.42
CA PRO A 21 -20.44 18.28 -19.23
C PRO A 21 -20.50 16.84 -18.70
N THR A 22 -20.43 15.92 -19.66
CA THR A 22 -20.24 14.48 -19.53
C THR A 22 -19.03 14.16 -18.65
N VAL A 23 -19.22 13.35 -17.61
CA VAL A 23 -18.14 12.82 -16.77
C VAL A 23 -17.39 11.74 -17.56
N THR A 24 -16.17 12.04 -18.00
CA THR A 24 -15.27 11.11 -18.69
C THR A 24 -14.43 10.36 -17.66
N ALA A 25 -14.86 9.18 -17.23
CA ALA A 25 -14.01 8.30 -16.45
C ALA A 25 -12.91 7.69 -17.34
N SER A 26 -11.64 7.82 -16.96
CA SER A 26 -10.51 7.15 -17.61
C SER A 26 -10.03 6.03 -16.71
N THR A 27 -9.75 4.85 -17.26
CA THR A 27 -9.27 3.68 -16.51
C THR A 27 -7.86 3.34 -16.95
N ILE A 28 -6.98 2.95 -16.03
CA ILE A 28 -5.61 2.51 -16.33
C ILE A 28 -5.50 1.00 -16.10
N PHE A 29 -5.02 0.25 -17.11
CA PHE A 29 -4.84 -1.22 -17.04
C PHE A 29 -3.40 -1.65 -17.39
N LEU A 30 -2.97 -2.80 -16.89
CA LEU A 30 -1.70 -3.43 -17.25
C LEU A 30 -1.79 -4.92 -17.55
N GLY A 31 -1.17 -5.30 -18.67
CA GLY A 31 -1.01 -6.66 -19.15
C GLY A 31 0.07 -7.42 -18.39
N SER A 32 -0.26 -8.65 -17.99
CA SER A 32 0.62 -9.58 -17.28
C SER A 32 1.52 -10.38 -18.23
N GLY A 33 2.83 -10.37 -17.98
CA GLY A 33 3.71 -11.49 -18.32
C GLY A 33 3.33 -12.71 -17.49
N GLY A 34 3.29 -13.89 -18.12
CA GLY A 34 2.40 -14.98 -17.72
C GLY A 34 2.88 -16.07 -16.74
N THR A 35 1.95 -17.00 -16.57
CA THR A 35 1.98 -18.38 -16.05
C THR A 35 2.02 -18.67 -14.54
N SER A 36 0.83 -19.01 -14.02
CA SER A 36 0.49 -20.24 -13.28
C SER A 36 -0.38 -19.96 -12.04
N ILE A 37 -1.38 -20.82 -11.88
CA ILE A 37 -2.58 -20.63 -11.07
C ILE A 37 -2.37 -21.33 -9.73
N HIS A 38 -2.46 -20.60 -8.62
CA HIS A 38 -2.78 -21.21 -7.33
C HIS A 38 -3.85 -20.43 -6.57
N LYS A 39 -4.87 -21.18 -6.13
CA LYS A 39 -6.01 -20.73 -5.33
C LYS A 39 -5.56 -20.48 -3.90
N SER A 40 -5.91 -19.34 -3.33
CA SER A 40 -6.04 -19.21 -1.87
C SER A 40 -7.18 -18.26 -1.53
N GLY A 41 -8.08 -18.74 -0.67
CA GLY A 41 -9.41 -18.19 -0.44
C GLY A 41 -9.47 -16.90 0.38
N CYS A 42 -10.62 -16.22 0.25
CA CYS A 42 -11.07 -15.14 1.10
C CYS A 42 -10.88 -15.47 2.58
N ARG A 43 -10.10 -14.63 3.30
CA ARG A 43 -10.13 -14.57 4.75
C ARG A 43 -11.04 -13.44 5.19
N SER A 44 -11.81 -13.68 6.24
CA SER A 44 -12.72 -12.69 6.82
C SER A 44 -11.96 -11.53 7.45
N PHE A 45 -12.61 -10.36 7.51
CA PHE A 45 -12.11 -9.10 8.10
C PHE A 45 -11.52 -9.21 9.53
N ALA A 46 -11.79 -10.30 10.26
CA ALA A 46 -11.34 -10.49 11.64
C ALA A 46 -9.93 -11.11 11.80
N ASP A 47 -9.32 -11.62 10.71
CA ASP A 47 -8.08 -12.42 10.77
C ASP A 47 -6.83 -11.71 10.23
N TRP A 48 -6.86 -10.38 10.09
CA TRP A 48 -5.71 -9.61 9.62
C TRP A 48 -4.63 -9.50 10.70
N ARG A 49 -3.67 -10.43 10.69
CA ARG A 49 -2.39 -10.31 11.41
C ARG A 49 -1.32 -9.83 10.43
N ILE A 50 -1.03 -8.55 10.51
CA ILE A 50 -0.08 -7.83 9.65
C ILE A 50 1.34 -8.29 9.91
N ILE A 51 2.16 -8.41 8.87
CA ILE A 51 3.62 -8.46 8.97
C ILE A 51 4.14 -7.08 8.57
N TRP A 52 4.44 -6.25 9.57
CA TRP A 52 5.27 -5.06 9.40
C TRP A 52 6.52 -5.28 10.25
N PRO A 53 7.75 -5.09 9.72
CA PRO A 53 8.92 -5.01 10.59
C PRO A 53 8.74 -3.79 11.49
N CYS A 54 8.19 -4.00 12.69
CA CYS A 54 8.08 -2.98 13.72
C CYS A 54 9.47 -2.49 14.12
N GLU A 55 9.90 -1.41 13.48
CA GLU A 55 11.09 -0.62 13.79
C GLU A 55 11.21 -0.21 15.28
N PRO A 56 10.12 0.06 16.06
CA PRO A 56 10.27 0.48 17.45
C PRO A 56 10.89 -0.59 18.37
N HIS A 57 10.89 -1.87 17.94
CA HIS A 57 11.37 -2.99 18.76
C HIS A 57 12.79 -3.45 18.45
N ARG A 58 13.43 -2.94 17.38
CA ARG A 58 14.85 -3.25 17.09
C ARG A 58 15.76 -2.81 18.24
N SER A 59 15.32 -1.85 19.05
CA SER A 59 16.03 -1.32 20.22
C SER A 59 16.11 -2.26 21.44
N ARG A 60 15.33 -3.35 21.48
CA ARG A 60 15.34 -4.35 22.58
C ARG A 60 15.93 -5.69 22.16
N LEU A 61 16.45 -5.78 20.94
CA LEU A 61 17.18 -6.96 20.49
C LEU A 61 18.47 -7.03 21.30
N ALA A 62 18.66 -8.14 22.01
CA ALA A 62 20.00 -8.50 22.37
C ALA A 62 20.61 -9.02 21.05
N MET A 63 21.74 -8.46 20.62
CA MET A 63 22.60 -9.13 19.65
C MET A 63 23.74 -9.83 20.42
N PRO A 64 23.48 -10.91 21.19
CA PRO A 64 24.52 -11.89 21.40
C PRO A 64 24.66 -12.60 20.06
N THR A 65 25.83 -12.46 19.48
CA THR A 65 26.32 -13.26 18.36
C THR A 65 25.98 -14.74 18.61
N LEU A 66 25.51 -15.43 17.57
CA LEU A 66 25.32 -16.90 17.50
C LEU A 66 24.12 -17.53 18.25
N ASP A 67 22.89 -17.03 18.12
CA ASP A 67 21.72 -17.93 18.27
C ASP A 67 21.38 -18.54 16.89
N PRO A 68 21.43 -19.88 16.70
CA PRO A 68 21.15 -20.53 15.41
C PRO A 68 19.77 -20.22 14.82
N LYS A 69 18.81 -19.80 15.67
CA LYS A 69 17.45 -19.46 15.26
C LYS A 69 17.27 -17.99 14.88
N GLY A 70 18.33 -17.19 14.97
CA GLY A 70 18.35 -15.78 14.57
C GLY A 70 18.11 -14.78 15.71
N PRO A 71 17.98 -13.49 15.38
CA PRO A 71 17.88 -12.42 16.37
C PRO A 71 16.60 -12.52 17.21
N TRP A 72 16.73 -12.22 18.51
CA TRP A 72 15.64 -12.32 19.48
C TRP A 72 15.64 -11.16 20.48
N ARG A 73 14.49 -10.95 21.12
CA ARG A 73 14.31 -10.01 22.24
C ARG A 73 13.81 -10.73 23.50
N SER A 74 14.12 -10.17 24.67
CA SER A 74 13.62 -10.69 25.94
C SER A 74 12.11 -10.46 26.08
N GLY A 75 11.37 -11.52 26.42
CA GLY A 75 9.95 -11.47 26.74
C GLY A 75 9.66 -11.50 28.25
N ASP A 76 8.49 -11.03 28.66
CA ASP A 76 8.04 -11.14 30.06
C ASP A 76 7.69 -12.61 30.39
N VAL A 77 8.20 -13.07 31.52
CA VAL A 77 8.06 -14.43 32.07
C VAL A 77 7.06 -14.47 33.23
N ARG A 78 6.48 -13.34 33.63
CA ARG A 78 5.52 -13.20 34.72
C ARG A 78 4.09 -13.35 34.21
N ASN A 79 3.20 -13.88 35.04
CA ASN A 79 1.77 -13.91 34.74
C ASN A 79 1.09 -12.57 35.09
N ALA A 80 0.08 -12.19 34.31
CA ALA A 80 -0.67 -10.96 34.54
C ALA A 80 -1.67 -11.08 35.71
N LEU A 81 -2.27 -12.26 35.85
CA LEU A 81 -3.22 -12.62 36.89
C LEU A 81 -2.58 -13.54 37.93
N GLU A 82 -3.01 -13.45 39.17
CA GLU A 82 -2.50 -14.34 40.22
C GLU A 82 -3.05 -15.76 40.04
N ARG A 83 -2.16 -16.75 40.03
CA ARG A 83 -2.51 -18.17 39.87
C ARG A 83 -1.61 -19.04 40.73
N GLU A 84 -2.19 -19.73 41.71
CA GLU A 84 -1.48 -20.60 42.65
C GLU A 84 -0.70 -21.72 41.95
N ASN A 85 -1.28 -22.35 40.92
CA ASN A 85 -0.63 -23.41 40.17
C ASN A 85 0.61 -22.95 39.35
N LEU A 86 0.87 -21.64 39.29
CA LEU A 86 2.04 -21.06 38.62
C LEU A 86 3.08 -20.50 39.61
N LYS A 87 2.84 -20.63 40.92
CA LYS A 87 3.75 -20.23 41.99
C LYS A 87 4.61 -21.42 42.41
N TYR A 88 5.71 -21.64 41.69
CA TYR A 88 6.67 -22.69 42.00
C TYR A 88 8.09 -22.17 41.91
N ASN A 89 8.95 -22.69 42.78
CA ASN A 89 10.36 -22.37 42.77
C ASN A 89 11.07 -23.17 41.68
N LEU A 90 11.95 -22.51 40.93
CA LEU A 90 12.61 -23.09 39.77
C LEU A 90 14.08 -23.42 40.10
N PRO A 91 14.48 -24.71 40.12
CA PRO A 91 15.88 -25.09 40.33
C PRO A 91 16.72 -24.75 39.09
N THR A 92 17.95 -24.30 39.33
CA THR A 92 18.91 -23.97 38.28
C THR A 92 19.99 -25.05 38.16
N PRO A 93 20.73 -25.13 37.04
CA PRO A 93 21.81 -26.11 36.87
C PRO A 93 22.92 -26.03 37.93
N SER A 94 23.22 -24.85 38.47
CA SER A 94 24.18 -24.70 39.57
C SER A 94 23.64 -25.09 40.96
N GLY A 95 22.37 -25.51 41.05
CA GLY A 95 21.71 -25.88 42.31
C GLY A 95 21.08 -24.70 43.06
N ARG A 96 21.06 -23.48 42.48
CA ARG A 96 20.27 -22.37 43.04
C ARG A 96 18.79 -22.58 42.79
N VAL A 97 17.99 -21.80 43.51
CA VAL A 97 16.54 -21.84 43.41
C VAL A 97 16.02 -20.43 43.15
N ILE A 98 15.35 -20.25 42.01
CA ILE A 98 14.72 -18.98 41.63
C ILE A 98 13.29 -18.98 42.18
N ALA A 99 13.00 -18.02 43.07
CA ALA A 99 11.66 -17.85 43.63
C ALA A 99 10.66 -17.38 42.55
N HIS A 100 9.42 -17.83 42.67
CA HIS A 100 8.37 -17.40 41.75
C HIS A 100 8.03 -15.90 41.93
N PRO A 101 7.58 -15.21 40.86
CA PRO A 101 7.00 -13.87 40.97
C PRO A 101 5.75 -13.86 41.85
N PRO A 102 5.32 -12.70 42.40
CA PRO A 102 4.14 -12.61 43.25
C PRO A 102 2.87 -13.20 42.64
N LYS A 103 2.66 -12.99 41.33
CA LYS A 103 1.49 -13.52 40.58
C LYS A 103 1.73 -14.88 39.92
N GLY A 104 2.89 -15.50 40.16
CA GLY A 104 3.33 -16.73 39.51
C GLY A 104 4.00 -16.50 38.15
N TRP A 105 4.58 -17.58 37.63
CA TRP A 105 5.20 -17.64 36.30
C TRP A 105 4.18 -17.61 35.18
N ARG A 106 4.60 -17.21 33.97
CA ARG A 106 3.74 -17.21 32.77
C ARG A 106 3.27 -18.61 32.35
N TRP A 107 3.99 -19.65 32.74
CA TRP A 107 3.74 -21.03 32.31
C TRP A 107 3.71 -22.00 33.49
N SER A 108 2.98 -23.11 33.33
CA SER A 108 3.03 -24.23 34.27
C SER A 108 4.42 -24.86 34.32
N TRP A 109 4.68 -25.64 35.38
CA TRP A 109 5.92 -26.39 35.55
C TRP A 109 6.31 -27.19 34.30
N ASP A 110 5.42 -28.02 33.76
CA ASP A 110 5.70 -28.85 32.58
C ASP A 110 6.01 -28.02 31.33
N THR A 111 5.35 -26.87 31.19
CA THR A 111 5.53 -26.00 30.02
C THR A 111 6.85 -25.23 30.11
N ILE A 112 7.24 -24.75 31.29
CA ILE A 112 8.53 -24.06 31.44
C ILE A 112 9.70 -25.04 31.24
N GLN A 113 9.59 -26.27 31.74
CA GLN A 113 10.61 -27.31 31.55
C GLN A 113 10.81 -27.63 30.07
N ARG A 114 9.72 -27.77 29.30
CA ARG A 114 9.80 -27.94 27.83
C ARG A 114 10.46 -26.75 27.14
N LYS A 115 10.18 -25.52 27.58
CA LYS A 115 10.75 -24.28 27.01
C LYS A 115 12.22 -24.07 27.38
N ILE A 116 12.64 -24.52 28.55
CA ILE A 116 14.05 -24.57 28.94
C ILE A 116 14.79 -25.58 28.05
N LYS A 117 14.23 -26.78 27.88
CA LYS A 117 14.80 -27.81 27.00
C LYS A 117 14.89 -27.37 25.54
N SER A 118 13.91 -26.61 25.04
CA SER A 118 13.91 -26.11 23.65
C SER A 118 14.82 -24.89 23.42
N GLY A 119 15.38 -24.32 24.49
CA GLY A 119 16.18 -23.09 24.45
C GLY A 119 15.37 -21.79 24.30
N GLU A 120 14.04 -21.85 24.33
CA GLU A 120 13.16 -20.66 24.30
C GLU A 120 13.23 -19.89 25.62
N VAL A 121 13.50 -20.57 26.73
CA VAL A 121 13.75 -19.96 28.03
C VAL A 121 15.16 -20.34 28.47
N ILE A 122 15.98 -19.35 28.80
CA ILE A 122 17.34 -19.54 29.30
C ILE A 122 17.47 -18.95 30.70
N PHE A 123 18.42 -19.45 31.47
CA PHE A 123 18.84 -18.81 32.72
C PHE A 123 19.73 -17.61 32.39
N SER A 124 19.71 -16.57 33.23
CA SER A 124 20.74 -15.53 33.19
C SER A 124 22.10 -16.11 33.60
N GLU A 125 23.20 -15.45 33.23
CA GLU A 125 24.56 -15.91 33.54
C GLU A 125 24.81 -16.11 35.04
N ASP A 126 24.18 -15.27 35.88
CA ASP A 126 24.23 -15.34 37.34
C ASP A 126 23.17 -16.30 37.95
N GLU A 127 22.36 -16.93 37.10
CA GLU A 127 21.26 -17.83 37.43
C GLU A 127 20.25 -17.26 38.46
N THR A 128 20.10 -15.94 38.52
CA THR A 128 19.14 -15.27 39.41
C THR A 128 17.75 -15.13 38.79
N ARG A 129 17.64 -15.23 37.47
CA ARG A 129 16.38 -15.10 36.73
C ARG A 129 16.38 -15.93 35.46
N ILE A 130 15.18 -16.12 34.91
CA ILE A 130 14.97 -16.70 33.59
C ILE A 130 14.68 -15.60 32.56
N ILE A 131 15.06 -15.85 31.31
CA ILE A 131 14.88 -14.96 30.17
C ILE A 131 14.16 -15.74 29.07
N ARG A 132 13.01 -15.24 28.63
CA ARG A 132 12.32 -15.76 27.44
C ARG A 132 12.91 -15.14 26.19
N LYS A 133 13.35 -15.94 25.23
CA LYS A 133 13.68 -15.52 23.88
C LYS A 133 12.41 -15.43 23.03
N ILE A 134 12.14 -14.25 22.47
CA ILE A 134 11.12 -14.06 21.43
C ILE A 134 11.87 -13.80 20.13
N TYR A 135 11.88 -14.79 19.24
CA TYR A 135 12.59 -14.72 17.96
C TYR A 135 11.81 -13.86 16.96
N LEU A 136 12.51 -12.97 16.25
CA LEU A 136 11.88 -11.99 15.38
C LEU A 136 11.12 -12.65 14.21
N ASN A 137 11.63 -13.77 13.71
CA ASN A 137 10.99 -14.58 12.66
C ASN A 137 9.73 -15.33 13.11
N THR A 138 9.43 -15.38 14.41
CA THR A 138 8.23 -16.06 14.97
C THR A 138 7.16 -15.08 15.44
N VAL A 139 7.43 -13.78 15.41
CA VAL A 139 6.45 -12.77 15.81
C VAL A 139 5.51 -12.55 14.64
N GLU A 140 4.33 -13.19 14.67
CA GLU A 140 3.18 -12.72 13.91
C GLU A 140 2.95 -11.25 14.31
N GLY A 141 2.91 -10.34 13.33
CA GLY A 141 2.98 -8.92 13.64
C GLY A 141 1.73 -8.38 14.33
N ARG A 142 1.67 -7.06 14.49
CA ARG A 142 0.69 -6.41 15.38
C ARG A 142 -0.50 -5.90 14.59
N ALA A 143 -1.65 -5.81 15.27
CA ALA A 143 -2.77 -5.02 14.78
C ALA A 143 -2.30 -3.59 14.50
N ALA A 144 -2.73 -3.02 13.37
CA ALA A 144 -2.42 -1.65 13.00
C ALA A 144 -2.99 -0.68 14.04
N GLU A 145 -2.23 0.38 14.34
CA GLU A 145 -2.74 1.49 15.15
C GLU A 145 -3.76 2.28 14.33
N SER A 146 -4.76 2.85 15.01
CA SER A 146 -5.83 3.63 14.35
C SER A 146 -5.42 5.07 13.99
N VAL A 147 -4.28 5.55 14.49
CA VAL A 147 -3.78 6.91 14.26
C VAL A 147 -2.35 6.81 13.78
N TRP A 148 -2.07 7.37 12.60
CA TRP A 148 -0.72 7.50 12.06
C TRP A 148 -0.32 8.96 12.00
N PHE A 149 0.88 9.28 12.48
CA PHE A 149 1.36 10.65 12.53
C PHE A 149 2.10 11.01 11.24
N GLY A 150 2.02 12.26 10.81
CA GLY A 150 2.66 12.70 9.56
C GLY A 150 4.18 12.50 9.49
N LYS A 151 4.84 12.31 10.63
CA LYS A 151 6.25 11.91 10.70
C LYS A 151 6.51 10.48 10.20
N GLU A 152 5.51 9.62 10.25
CA GLU A 152 5.56 8.23 9.77
C GLU A 152 5.04 8.10 8.33
N VAL A 153 4.00 8.85 7.98
CA VAL A 153 3.25 8.65 6.72
C VAL A 153 3.29 9.86 5.77
N GLY A 154 4.12 10.86 6.10
CA GLY A 154 4.19 12.12 5.37
C GLY A 154 3.04 13.09 5.65
N THR A 155 3.21 14.32 5.18
CA THR A 155 2.23 15.40 5.26
C THR A 155 1.87 15.90 3.87
N THR A 156 0.75 16.65 3.75
CA THR A 156 0.34 17.27 2.48
C THR A 156 1.43 18.15 1.89
N ARG A 157 2.28 18.78 2.73
CA ARG A 157 3.41 19.58 2.26
C ARG A 157 4.47 18.71 1.58
N ASP A 158 4.79 17.55 2.18
CA ASP A 158 5.78 16.62 1.62
C ASP A 158 5.28 16.08 0.27
N ALA A 159 3.98 15.75 0.18
CA ALA A 159 3.35 15.33 -1.07
C ALA A 159 3.39 16.40 -2.17
N ALA A 160 3.23 17.67 -1.81
CA ALA A 160 3.30 18.79 -2.75
C ALA A 160 4.74 19.06 -3.22
N GLU A 161 5.73 18.92 -2.32
CA GLU A 161 7.16 19.03 -2.66
C GLU A 161 7.58 17.91 -3.63
N GLU A 162 7.12 16.69 -3.40
CA GLU A 162 7.37 15.53 -4.27
C GLU A 162 6.73 15.72 -5.66
N LEU A 163 5.47 16.14 -5.71
CA LEU A 163 4.79 16.41 -6.98
C LEU A 163 5.50 17.54 -7.76
N LYS A 164 5.95 18.58 -7.06
CA LYS A 164 6.77 19.64 -7.66
C LYS A 164 8.10 19.13 -8.18
N ALA A 165 8.74 18.16 -7.51
CA ALA A 165 9.96 17.54 -8.01
C ALA A 165 9.74 16.78 -9.33
N ILE A 166 8.58 16.11 -9.47
CA ILE A 166 8.23 15.35 -10.68
C ILE A 166 7.84 16.27 -11.85
N PHE A 167 7.07 17.35 -11.56
CA PHE A 167 6.51 18.22 -12.59
C PHE A 167 7.28 19.51 -12.86
N GLY A 168 8.15 19.93 -11.95
CA GLY A 168 8.82 21.23 -11.96
C GLY A 168 7.95 22.39 -11.45
N SER A 169 6.65 22.17 -11.28
CA SER A 169 5.67 23.17 -10.80
C SER A 169 4.67 22.54 -9.84
N ALA A 170 3.98 23.36 -9.05
CA ALA A 170 2.88 22.90 -8.22
C ALA A 170 1.70 22.53 -9.13
N ALA A 171 1.39 21.24 -9.23
CA ALA A 171 0.33 20.74 -10.10
C ALA A 171 -1.02 20.55 -9.39
N LEU A 172 -1.01 20.34 -8.06
CA LEU A 172 -2.22 20.22 -7.22
C LEU A 172 -1.98 20.82 -5.83
N GLU A 173 -3.02 21.39 -5.23
CA GLU A 173 -2.92 22.02 -3.91
C GLU A 173 -2.89 21.00 -2.75
N THR A 174 -3.59 19.88 -2.88
CA THR A 174 -3.76 18.91 -1.78
C THR A 174 -3.48 17.46 -2.18
N PRO A 175 -2.28 17.15 -2.72
CA PRO A 175 -1.92 15.77 -3.03
C PRO A 175 -1.81 14.92 -1.75
N LYS A 176 -2.14 13.64 -1.86
CA LYS A 176 -1.94 12.67 -0.76
C LYS A 176 -0.46 12.25 -0.72
N PRO A 177 0.14 12.10 0.47
CA PRO A 177 1.49 11.55 0.61
C PRO A 177 1.59 10.12 0.09
N VAL A 178 2.66 9.79 -0.62
CA VAL A 178 2.91 8.43 -1.13
C VAL A 178 3.12 7.44 0.03
N ASP A 179 3.87 7.84 1.07
CA ASP A 179 4.11 6.99 2.24
C ASP A 179 2.84 6.57 2.98
N LEU A 180 1.85 7.46 3.05
CA LEU A 180 0.53 7.13 3.58
C LEU A 180 -0.13 6.02 2.76
N VAL A 181 -0.06 6.11 1.43
CA VAL A 181 -0.66 5.11 0.54
C VAL A 181 0.12 3.79 0.60
N LYS A 182 1.46 3.82 0.63
CA LYS A 182 2.32 2.63 0.86
C LYS A 182 1.95 1.93 2.15
N LYS A 183 1.76 2.69 3.23
CA LYS A 183 1.30 2.14 4.51
C LYS A 183 -0.03 1.42 4.35
N VAL A 184 -1.03 2.04 3.74
CA VAL A 184 -2.34 1.39 3.53
C VAL A 184 -2.21 0.10 2.72
N ILE A 185 -1.51 0.14 1.58
CA ILE A 185 -1.33 -1.02 0.69
C ILE A 185 -0.61 -2.16 1.41
N SER A 186 0.45 -1.86 2.17
CA SER A 186 1.20 -2.88 2.92
C SER A 186 0.37 -3.60 3.98
N LEU A 187 -0.68 -2.95 4.48
CA LEU A 187 -1.57 -3.51 5.51
C LEU A 187 -2.69 -4.35 4.91
N SER A 188 -3.03 -4.14 3.63
CA SER A 188 -4.22 -4.71 3.00
C SER A 188 -3.93 -5.63 1.81
N THR A 189 -2.67 -5.77 1.39
CA THR A 189 -2.31 -6.52 0.18
C THR A 189 -1.05 -7.36 0.32
N ASP A 190 -1.04 -8.50 -0.38
CA ASP A 190 0.14 -9.32 -0.65
C ASP A 190 0.87 -8.86 -1.93
N GLU A 191 2.01 -9.48 -2.25
CA GLU A 191 2.92 -9.03 -3.32
C GLU A 191 2.40 -9.18 -4.75
N GLU A 192 1.30 -9.91 -4.98
CA GLU A 192 0.73 -10.16 -6.32
C GLU A 192 -0.68 -9.56 -6.49
N ASP A 193 -1.16 -8.83 -5.49
CA ASP A 193 -2.53 -8.34 -5.45
C ASP A 193 -2.77 -7.15 -6.41
N LEU A 194 -4.05 -6.93 -6.69
CA LEU A 194 -4.53 -5.82 -7.51
C LEU A 194 -5.09 -4.70 -6.62
N VAL A 195 -4.51 -3.50 -6.76
CA VAL A 195 -4.94 -2.28 -6.06
C VAL A 195 -5.84 -1.46 -6.98
N LEU A 196 -7.08 -1.18 -6.56
CA LEU A 196 -7.98 -0.27 -7.28
C LEU A 196 -8.08 1.05 -6.52
N ASP A 197 -7.84 2.15 -7.23
CA ASP A 197 -8.12 3.51 -6.77
C ASP A 197 -9.10 4.18 -7.73
N SER A 198 -10.35 4.33 -7.28
CA SER A 198 -11.40 4.94 -8.08
C SER A 198 -11.37 6.47 -8.10
N PHE A 199 -10.45 7.09 -7.35
CA PHE A 199 -10.30 8.54 -7.22
C PHE A 199 -8.81 8.90 -7.22
N ALA A 200 -8.15 8.62 -8.34
CA ALA A 200 -6.71 8.63 -8.43
C ALA A 200 -6.07 10.01 -8.16
N GLY A 201 -6.72 11.10 -8.56
CA GLY A 201 -6.20 12.45 -8.45
C GLY A 201 -4.80 12.55 -9.04
N SER A 202 -3.82 12.92 -8.19
CA SER A 202 -2.40 12.96 -8.58
C SER A 202 -1.70 11.59 -8.75
N ALA A 203 -2.42 10.46 -8.73
CA ALA A 203 -1.87 9.10 -8.83
C ALA A 203 -0.80 8.68 -7.78
N PRO A 204 -0.90 9.04 -6.48
CA PRO A 204 0.06 8.58 -5.48
C PRO A 204 0.01 7.06 -5.29
N THR A 205 -1.15 6.44 -5.56
CA THR A 205 -1.35 4.98 -5.48
C THR A 205 -0.51 4.21 -6.49
N ALA A 206 -0.43 4.65 -7.75
CA ALA A 206 0.43 3.99 -8.73
C ALA A 206 1.90 4.11 -8.37
N GLN A 207 2.34 5.28 -7.90
CA GLN A 207 3.72 5.45 -7.45
C GLN A 207 4.05 4.56 -6.25
N ALA A 208 3.18 4.51 -5.24
CA ALA A 208 3.34 3.63 -4.08
C ALA A 208 3.52 2.16 -4.49
N VAL A 209 2.70 1.67 -5.42
CA VAL A 209 2.80 0.29 -5.93
C VAL A 209 4.12 0.05 -6.66
N LEU A 210 4.54 0.97 -7.53
CA LEU A 210 5.80 0.84 -8.27
C LEU A 210 7.01 0.85 -7.34
N GLU A 211 7.05 1.74 -6.34
CA GLU A 211 8.10 1.78 -5.33
C GLU A 211 8.16 0.48 -4.52
N MET A 212 7.00 0.01 -4.01
CA MET A 212 6.94 -1.22 -3.23
C MET A 212 7.38 -2.45 -4.04
N ASN A 213 7.02 -2.53 -5.32
CA ASN A 213 7.46 -3.61 -6.20
C ASN A 213 8.98 -3.56 -6.42
N ASN A 214 9.56 -2.36 -6.60
CA ASN A 214 11.00 -2.20 -6.75
C ASN A 214 11.78 -2.52 -5.47
N GLU A 215 11.23 -2.19 -4.29
CA GLU A 215 11.83 -2.46 -2.98
C GLU A 215 11.81 -3.95 -2.60
N THR A 216 10.68 -4.62 -2.87
CA THR A 216 10.44 -6.00 -2.40
C THR A 216 10.62 -7.07 -3.47
N GLY A 217 10.75 -6.66 -4.74
CA GLY A 217 10.70 -7.57 -5.88
C GLY A 217 9.30 -8.13 -6.16
N GLY A 218 8.26 -7.53 -5.56
CA GLY A 218 6.86 -7.91 -5.77
C GLY A 218 6.32 -7.51 -7.14
N ASN A 219 5.08 -7.92 -7.41
CA ASN A 219 4.40 -7.72 -8.69
C ASN A 219 2.93 -7.32 -8.49
N ARG A 220 2.70 -6.42 -7.53
CA ARG A 220 1.39 -5.80 -7.30
C ARG A 220 0.97 -5.04 -8.55
N LYS A 221 -0.31 -5.13 -8.89
CA LYS A 221 -0.91 -4.44 -10.03
C LYS A 221 -1.78 -3.31 -9.52
N PHE A 222 -2.03 -2.31 -10.35
CA PHE A 222 -2.96 -1.24 -10.01
C PHE A 222 -3.93 -0.92 -11.15
N ILE A 223 -5.11 -0.46 -10.77
CA ILE A 223 -6.07 0.21 -11.65
C ILE A 223 -6.37 1.57 -11.02
N LEU A 224 -6.21 2.62 -11.82
CA LEU A 224 -6.57 3.98 -11.44
C LEU A 224 -7.77 4.43 -12.26
N VAL A 225 -8.69 5.14 -11.61
CA VAL A 225 -9.77 5.87 -12.27
C VAL A 225 -9.65 7.36 -11.97
N GLU A 226 -9.68 8.17 -13.01
CA GLU A 226 -9.72 9.63 -12.93
C GLU A 226 -10.76 10.18 -13.92
N CYS A 227 -11.55 11.14 -13.45
CA CYS A 227 -12.68 11.73 -14.18
C CYS A 227 -12.43 13.18 -14.60
N GLU A 228 -11.46 13.85 -13.99
CA GLU A 228 -11.13 15.24 -14.30
C GLU A 228 -10.38 15.38 -15.64
N ASP A 229 -10.39 16.59 -16.19
CA ASP A 229 -9.75 16.91 -17.48
C ASP A 229 -8.22 16.74 -17.47
N TYR A 230 -7.61 16.72 -16.29
CA TYR A 230 -6.19 16.50 -16.08
C TYR A 230 -5.78 15.02 -16.01
N ALA A 231 -6.68 14.07 -16.26
CA ALA A 231 -6.37 12.63 -16.20
C ALA A 231 -5.15 12.22 -17.04
N ASP A 232 -5.01 12.76 -18.26
CA ASP A 232 -3.84 12.45 -19.11
C ASP A 232 -2.62 13.32 -18.77
N THR A 233 -2.84 14.62 -18.56
CA THR A 233 -1.76 15.62 -18.41
C THR A 233 -1.10 15.62 -17.04
N LEU A 234 -1.78 15.09 -16.02
CA LEU A 234 -1.30 15.04 -14.65
C LEU A 234 -1.24 13.60 -14.12
N THR A 235 -2.37 12.90 -14.07
CA THR A 235 -2.46 11.58 -13.43
C THR A 235 -1.64 10.55 -14.19
N ALA A 236 -1.89 10.37 -15.50
CA ALA A 236 -1.12 9.47 -16.35
C ALA A 236 0.33 9.95 -16.53
N GLU A 237 0.53 11.26 -16.67
CA GLU A 237 1.86 11.84 -16.84
C GLU A 237 2.77 11.60 -15.63
N ARG A 238 2.25 11.66 -14.40
CA ARG A 238 3.03 11.31 -13.20
C ARG A 238 3.52 9.87 -13.31
N VAL A 239 2.63 8.95 -13.67
CA VAL A 239 2.97 7.52 -13.81
C VAL A 239 4.03 7.31 -14.90
N ARG A 240 3.93 8.01 -16.04
CA ARG A 240 4.98 7.98 -17.09
C ARG A 240 6.34 8.38 -16.53
N ARG A 241 6.39 9.51 -15.81
CA ARG A 241 7.61 10.06 -15.24
C ARG A 241 8.21 9.18 -14.15
N VAL A 242 7.39 8.59 -13.28
CA VAL A 242 7.85 7.65 -12.25
C VAL A 242 8.44 6.38 -12.89
N ILE A 243 7.82 5.87 -13.95
CA ILE A 243 8.30 4.67 -14.67
C ILE A 243 9.60 4.94 -15.45
N GLN A 244 9.67 6.06 -16.18
CA GLN A 244 10.78 6.39 -17.11
C GLN A 244 11.92 7.19 -16.47
N GLY A 245 11.66 7.72 -15.28
CA GLY A 245 12.48 8.74 -14.65
C GLY A 245 12.14 10.14 -15.19
N TYR A 246 12.53 11.16 -14.43
CA TYR A 246 12.24 12.56 -14.77
C TYR A 246 13.46 13.44 -14.49
N ALA A 247 13.55 14.54 -15.22
CA ALA A 247 14.59 15.54 -14.99
C ALA A 247 14.37 16.17 -13.61
N PHE A 248 15.38 16.09 -12.77
CA PHE A 248 15.35 16.66 -11.43
C PHE A 248 16.76 17.11 -11.08
N GLU A 249 16.90 18.39 -10.74
CA GLU A 249 18.14 18.95 -10.22
C GLU A 249 17.91 19.31 -8.76
N GLY A 250 18.57 18.60 -7.85
CA GLY A 250 18.35 18.79 -6.42
C GLY A 250 18.93 17.67 -5.56
N THR A 251 18.71 17.79 -4.26
CA THR A 251 19.11 16.77 -3.29
C THR A 251 17.89 15.94 -2.91
N GLN A 252 17.87 14.68 -3.33
CA GLN A 252 16.92 13.70 -2.81
C GLN A 252 17.40 13.25 -1.44
N ARG A 253 16.46 13.18 -0.49
CA ARG A 253 16.74 12.74 0.87
C ARG A 253 15.90 11.52 1.19
N GLU A 254 16.54 10.45 1.64
CA GLU A 254 15.87 9.25 2.10
C GLU A 254 16.26 8.98 3.55
N GLU A 255 15.29 8.62 4.39
CA GLU A 255 15.55 8.25 5.77
C GLU A 255 15.91 6.77 5.87
N LEU A 256 17.16 6.48 6.22
CA LEU A 256 17.71 5.12 6.28
C LEU A 256 17.50 4.47 7.65
N LEU A 257 17.40 5.28 8.71
CA LEU A 257 17.20 4.80 10.08
C LEU A 257 16.60 5.90 10.95
N ARG A 258 15.59 5.54 11.75
CA ARG A 258 15.06 6.36 12.84
C ARG A 258 15.02 5.59 14.15
N GLU A 259 15.67 6.12 15.18
CA GLU A 259 15.70 5.51 16.51
C GLU A 259 15.46 6.55 17.61
N SER A 260 14.41 6.35 18.41
CA SER A 260 14.12 7.22 19.56
C SER A 260 15.20 7.14 20.65
N LEU A 261 15.66 8.30 21.13
CA LEU A 261 16.67 8.41 22.19
C LEU A 261 15.97 8.45 23.55
N THR A 262 15.97 7.31 24.23
CA THR A 262 15.55 7.22 25.63
C THR A 262 16.75 7.04 26.53
N TRP A 263 16.65 7.42 27.80
CA TRP A 263 17.71 7.20 28.81
C TRP A 263 18.24 5.76 28.82
N THR A 264 17.37 4.78 28.60
CA THR A 264 17.76 3.36 28.53
C THR A 264 18.60 3.04 27.30
N LYS A 265 18.30 3.64 26.15
CA LYS A 265 19.10 3.45 24.93
C LYS A 265 20.40 4.25 24.97
N LEU A 266 20.40 5.44 25.59
CA LEU A 266 21.62 6.24 25.82
C LEU A 266 22.64 5.49 26.69
N LYS A 267 22.18 4.73 27.70
CA LYS A 267 23.05 3.81 28.46
C LYS A 267 23.70 2.72 27.60
N LYS A 268 23.15 2.46 26.41
CA LYS A 268 23.67 1.53 25.39
C LYS A 268 24.14 2.28 24.14
N ALA A 269 24.75 3.45 24.31
CA ALA A 269 25.17 4.32 23.20
C ALA A 269 26.00 3.59 22.15
N ALA A 270 26.93 2.70 22.55
CA ALA A 270 27.74 1.92 21.61
C ALA A 270 26.91 1.10 20.61
N GLN A 271 25.77 0.53 21.04
CA GLN A 271 24.89 -0.23 20.16
C GLN A 271 24.06 0.67 19.24
N LEU A 272 23.67 1.86 19.71
CA LEU A 272 22.99 2.84 18.88
C LEU A 272 23.91 3.36 17.76
N VAL A 273 25.16 3.66 18.11
CA VAL A 273 26.19 4.12 17.17
C VAL A 273 26.47 3.04 16.13
N ALA A 274 26.70 1.80 16.56
CA ALA A 274 26.96 0.69 15.64
C ALA A 274 25.80 0.43 14.66
N LYS A 275 24.54 0.65 15.08
CA LYS A 275 23.38 0.57 14.17
C LYS A 275 23.38 1.69 13.13
N ALA A 276 23.65 2.92 13.54
CA ALA A 276 23.70 4.06 12.63
C ALA A 276 24.86 3.91 11.63
N GLU A 277 26.02 3.43 12.08
CA GLU A 277 27.17 3.10 11.23
C GLU A 277 26.87 1.92 10.28
N SER A 278 26.16 0.90 10.75
CA SER A 278 25.75 -0.21 9.89
C SER A 278 24.77 0.22 8.80
N ALA A 279 23.82 1.11 9.12
CA ALA A 279 22.90 1.68 8.13
C ALA A 279 23.68 2.50 7.09
N GLU A 280 24.59 3.37 7.54
CA GLU A 280 25.48 4.12 6.64
C GLU A 280 26.29 3.19 5.74
N THR A 281 26.95 2.18 6.30
CA THR A 281 27.82 1.26 5.53
C THR A 281 27.03 0.45 4.50
N PHE A 282 25.82 0.01 4.85
CA PHE A 282 24.98 -0.77 3.95
C PHE A 282 24.49 0.04 2.74
N HIS A 283 24.27 1.34 2.95
CA HIS A 283 23.74 2.25 1.94
C HIS A 283 24.80 3.21 1.33
N ALA A 284 26.07 3.08 1.72
CA ALA A 284 27.15 4.00 1.32
C ALA A 284 27.32 4.13 -0.20
N ASN A 285 27.01 3.08 -0.95
CA ASN A 285 27.13 3.08 -2.42
C ASN A 285 25.91 3.68 -3.13
N LEU A 286 24.82 3.99 -2.41
CA LEU A 286 23.56 4.47 -2.99
C LEU A 286 23.40 6.00 -2.91
N TYR A 287 24.15 6.66 -2.01
CA TYR A 287 24.02 8.08 -1.69
C TYR A 287 25.36 8.81 -1.78
N ASP A 288 25.33 10.08 -2.16
CA ASP A 288 26.54 10.92 -2.22
C ASP A 288 26.99 11.36 -0.82
N ASN A 289 26.04 11.50 0.11
CA ASN A 289 26.31 11.87 1.49
C ASN A 289 25.32 11.14 2.41
N ILE A 290 25.75 10.73 3.59
CA ILE A 290 24.87 10.19 4.63
C ILE A 290 25.07 11.01 5.89
N THR A 291 24.01 11.68 6.33
CA THR A 291 24.04 12.55 7.50
C THR A 291 23.36 11.87 8.69
N LYS A 292 23.98 11.99 9.87
CA LYS A 292 23.44 11.48 11.13
C LYS A 292 23.07 12.68 11.99
N THR A 293 21.79 12.86 12.29
CA THR A 293 21.30 14.01 13.06
C THR A 293 20.51 13.56 14.28
N VAL A 294 20.56 14.38 15.33
CA VAL A 294 19.69 14.22 16.50
C VAL A 294 18.70 15.37 16.52
N LYS A 295 17.42 15.08 16.29
CA LYS A 295 16.33 16.06 16.32
C LYS A 295 15.13 15.48 17.07
N ASP A 296 14.47 16.31 17.87
CA ASP A 296 13.28 15.95 18.66
C ASP A 296 13.44 14.69 19.53
N GLY A 297 14.65 14.47 20.07
CA GLY A 297 14.94 13.30 20.89
C GLY A 297 15.04 11.99 20.09
N GLU A 298 15.31 12.05 18.79
CA GLU A 298 15.54 10.88 17.94
C GLU A 298 16.85 11.00 17.18
N LEU A 299 17.52 9.86 17.00
CA LEU A 299 18.64 9.70 16.07
C LEU A 299 18.08 9.34 14.70
N VAL A 300 18.38 10.16 13.70
CA VAL A 300 17.96 9.97 12.32
C VAL A 300 19.19 9.88 11.42
N VAL A 301 19.25 8.85 10.59
CA VAL A 301 20.25 8.69 9.52
C VAL A 301 19.55 8.97 8.20
N THR A 302 20.04 9.95 7.46
CA THR A 302 19.46 10.39 6.20
C THR A 302 20.50 10.28 5.09
N GLY A 303 20.19 9.50 4.05
CA GLY A 303 20.94 9.48 2.81
C GLY A 303 20.55 10.67 1.94
N GLU A 304 21.54 11.41 1.45
CA GLU A 304 21.38 12.52 0.52
C GLU A 304 22.02 12.12 -0.82
N LYS A 305 21.22 12.06 -1.87
CA LYS A 305 21.68 11.84 -3.25
C LYS A 305 21.49 13.14 -4.03
N LYS A 306 22.59 13.70 -4.50
CA LYS A 306 22.59 14.88 -5.37
C LYS A 306 22.33 14.40 -6.79
N VAL A 307 21.11 14.65 -7.25
CA VAL A 307 20.73 14.38 -8.63
C VAL A 307 21.11 15.60 -9.46
N THR A 308 22.04 15.41 -10.38
CA THR A 308 22.60 16.49 -11.21
C THR A 308 21.78 16.77 -12.47
N GLU A 309 21.08 15.78 -13.02
CA GLU A 309 20.25 15.98 -14.22
C GLU A 309 18.96 15.16 -14.23
N LYS A 310 18.98 13.89 -13.79
CA LYS A 310 17.85 12.97 -13.96
C LYS A 310 17.70 11.97 -12.81
N THR A 311 16.47 11.82 -12.33
CA THR A 311 16.06 10.70 -11.47
C THR A 311 15.82 9.46 -12.34
N GLU A 312 16.37 8.31 -11.94
CA GLU A 312 16.12 7.04 -12.63
C GLU A 312 14.66 6.59 -12.45
N GLY A 313 14.11 5.94 -13.48
CA GLY A 313 12.76 5.41 -13.42
C GLY A 313 12.69 4.10 -12.65
N LEU A 314 11.55 3.84 -12.01
CA LEU A 314 11.30 2.59 -11.30
C LEU A 314 11.02 1.41 -12.23
N GLY A 315 10.86 1.66 -13.54
CA GLY A 315 10.44 0.65 -14.50
C GLY A 315 8.95 0.31 -14.37
N GLY A 316 8.53 -0.72 -15.09
CA GLY A 316 7.12 -1.05 -15.28
C GLY A 316 6.54 -0.47 -16.57
N SER A 317 5.23 -0.60 -16.74
CA SER A 317 4.49 -0.01 -17.86
C SER A 317 3.12 0.44 -17.35
N PHE A 318 2.31 1.11 -18.16
CA PHE A 318 0.87 1.20 -17.94
C PHE A 318 0.12 1.47 -19.24
N THR A 319 -1.17 1.15 -19.28
CA THR A 319 -2.06 1.49 -20.40
C THR A 319 -3.06 2.53 -19.95
N PHE A 320 -3.06 3.69 -20.60
CA PHE A 320 -4.08 4.71 -20.42
C PHE A 320 -5.25 4.43 -21.37
N VAL A 321 -6.47 4.31 -20.84
CA VAL A 321 -7.69 4.23 -21.66
C VAL A 321 -8.73 5.25 -21.22
N THR A 322 -9.37 5.89 -22.19
CA THR A 322 -10.54 6.74 -21.96
C THR A 322 -11.79 5.89 -22.13
N LEU A 323 -12.70 5.91 -21.15
CA LEU A 323 -13.96 5.20 -21.31
C LEU A 323 -14.83 5.91 -22.35
N GLY A 324 -15.41 5.12 -23.23
CA GLY A 324 -16.39 5.59 -24.20
C GLY A 324 -17.72 6.00 -23.54
N PRO A 325 -18.68 6.48 -24.34
CA PRO A 325 -20.01 6.80 -23.83
C PRO A 325 -20.64 5.58 -23.14
N GLU A 326 -21.39 5.84 -22.07
CA GLU A 326 -22.10 4.80 -21.31
C GLU A 326 -23.01 4.00 -22.25
N MET A 327 -22.86 2.68 -22.24
CA MET A 327 -23.77 1.78 -22.91
C MET A 327 -24.67 1.08 -21.89
N SER A 328 -25.78 1.72 -21.54
CA SER A 328 -26.80 1.12 -20.68
C SER A 328 -27.95 0.58 -21.51
N LEU A 329 -28.27 -0.71 -21.32
CA LEU A 329 -29.42 -1.35 -21.96
C LEU A 329 -30.73 -0.71 -21.49
N ASP A 330 -30.81 -0.34 -20.21
CA ASP A 330 -32.01 0.29 -19.64
C ASP A 330 -32.27 1.66 -20.27
N LYS A 331 -31.22 2.47 -20.48
CA LYS A 331 -31.33 3.73 -21.23
C LYS A 331 -31.67 3.51 -22.70
N LEU A 332 -31.15 2.43 -23.29
CA LEU A 332 -31.47 2.06 -24.68
C LEU A 332 -32.95 1.72 -24.87
N LEU A 333 -33.60 1.19 -23.83
CA LEU A 333 -35.00 0.71 -23.85
C LEU A 333 -36.00 1.69 -23.21
N ALA A 334 -35.53 2.76 -22.55
CA ALA A 334 -36.38 3.66 -21.76
C ALA A 334 -37.32 4.54 -22.60
N ASP A 335 -36.88 5.02 -23.77
CA ASP A 335 -37.62 5.96 -24.62
C ASP A 335 -38.36 5.28 -25.80
N GLY A 336 -38.57 3.96 -25.72
CA GLY A 336 -39.22 3.14 -26.75
C GLY A 336 -38.29 2.13 -27.41
N LEU A 337 -38.69 1.62 -28.58
CA LEU A 337 -37.92 0.64 -29.36
C LEU A 337 -36.64 1.31 -29.91
N PRO A 338 -35.44 0.85 -29.52
CA PRO A 338 -34.19 1.47 -29.91
C PRO A 338 -33.98 1.41 -31.43
N THR A 339 -33.24 2.37 -31.97
CA THR A 339 -32.85 2.29 -33.38
C THR A 339 -31.99 1.06 -33.62
N PHE A 340 -32.14 0.44 -34.80
CA PHE A 340 -31.29 -0.69 -35.22
C PHE A 340 -29.81 -0.40 -35.01
N ALA A 341 -29.38 0.83 -35.31
CA ALA A 341 -28.00 1.26 -35.17
C ALA A 341 -27.50 1.26 -33.71
N ALA A 342 -28.35 1.69 -32.77
CA ALA A 342 -28.00 1.71 -31.35
C ALA A 342 -27.91 0.28 -30.79
N LEU A 343 -28.88 -0.58 -31.14
CA LEU A 343 -28.89 -1.98 -30.75
C LEU A 343 -27.74 -2.77 -31.38
N ALA A 344 -27.41 -2.49 -32.65
CA ALA A 344 -26.28 -3.08 -33.36
C ALA A 344 -24.94 -2.80 -32.67
N LYS A 345 -24.71 -1.55 -32.27
CA LYS A 345 -23.49 -1.15 -31.54
C LYS A 345 -23.39 -1.88 -30.20
N TYR A 346 -24.50 -1.99 -29.48
CA TYR A 346 -24.55 -2.69 -28.19
C TYR A 346 -24.30 -4.20 -28.34
N VAL A 347 -25.00 -4.87 -29.26
CA VAL A 347 -24.87 -6.32 -29.50
C VAL A 347 -23.47 -6.66 -30.00
N PHE A 348 -22.91 -5.85 -30.90
CA PHE A 348 -21.55 -6.07 -31.38
C PHE A 348 -20.52 -5.93 -30.25
N PHE A 349 -20.63 -4.90 -29.40
CA PHE A 349 -19.72 -4.71 -28.29
C PHE A 349 -19.85 -5.80 -27.22
N THR A 350 -21.07 -6.18 -26.84
CA THR A 350 -21.30 -7.27 -25.86
C THR A 350 -20.82 -8.62 -26.37
N ALA A 351 -20.90 -8.88 -27.67
CA ALA A 351 -20.41 -10.13 -28.27
C ALA A 351 -18.88 -10.14 -28.46
N THR A 352 -18.26 -9.00 -28.76
CA THR A 352 -16.85 -8.96 -29.22
C THR A 352 -15.88 -8.21 -28.30
N GLY A 353 -16.39 -7.42 -27.35
CA GLY A 353 -15.62 -6.44 -26.58
C GLY A 353 -15.10 -5.26 -27.41
N ARG A 354 -15.49 -5.13 -28.68
CA ARG A 354 -15.05 -4.06 -29.59
C ARG A 354 -16.19 -3.10 -29.92
N THR A 355 -15.87 -1.83 -30.08
CA THR A 355 -16.87 -0.81 -30.45
C THR A 355 -17.09 -0.80 -31.96
N LEU A 356 -18.35 -0.83 -32.38
CA LEU A 356 -18.72 -0.68 -33.79
C LEU A 356 -18.85 0.82 -34.13
N THR A 357 -17.93 1.37 -34.92
CA THR A 357 -17.92 2.79 -35.31
C THR A 357 -19.07 3.11 -36.28
N GLU A 358 -19.21 2.32 -37.34
CA GLU A 358 -20.27 2.44 -38.35
C GLU A 358 -21.09 1.16 -38.45
N VAL A 359 -22.41 1.31 -38.55
CA VAL A 359 -23.34 0.18 -38.70
C VAL A 359 -23.47 -0.13 -40.19
N PRO A 360 -23.17 -1.37 -40.65
CA PRO A 360 -23.27 -1.73 -42.06
C PRO A 360 -24.68 -1.51 -42.62
N LYS A 361 -24.75 -1.01 -43.85
CA LYS A 361 -26.02 -0.87 -44.58
C LYS A 361 -26.61 -2.25 -44.84
N GLN A 362 -27.88 -2.41 -44.48
CA GLN A 362 -28.62 -3.64 -44.64
C GLN A 362 -29.04 -3.79 -46.11
N ASN A 363 -28.39 -4.71 -46.83
CA ASN A 363 -28.72 -5.07 -48.22
C ASN A 363 -29.12 -6.55 -48.26
N GLY A 364 -29.93 -6.96 -49.25
CA GLY A 364 -30.54 -8.30 -49.32
C GLY A 364 -29.58 -9.51 -49.28
N GLY A 365 -28.27 -9.33 -49.45
CA GLY A 365 -27.25 -10.39 -49.30
C GLY A 365 -26.55 -10.44 -47.92
N ALA A 366 -26.79 -9.48 -47.04
CA ALA A 366 -26.11 -9.33 -45.74
C ALA A 366 -27.10 -8.91 -44.63
N LEU A 367 -28.31 -9.46 -44.67
CA LEU A 367 -29.39 -9.08 -43.77
C LEU A 367 -29.02 -9.43 -42.31
N GLY A 368 -28.99 -8.41 -41.46
CA GLY A 368 -28.60 -8.49 -40.06
C GLY A 368 -27.11 -8.46 -39.80
N PHE A 369 -26.23 -8.51 -40.81
CA PHE A 369 -24.78 -8.57 -40.57
C PHE A 369 -24.26 -7.27 -39.94
N LEU A 370 -23.55 -7.39 -38.81
CA LEU A 370 -22.96 -6.26 -38.09
C LEU A 370 -21.43 -6.19 -38.25
N GLY A 371 -20.76 -7.33 -38.28
CA GLY A 371 -19.31 -7.40 -38.42
C GLY A 371 -18.75 -8.77 -38.03
N GLU A 372 -17.47 -8.94 -38.28
CA GLU A 372 -16.73 -10.17 -37.99
C GLU A 372 -15.41 -9.81 -37.28
N THR A 373 -15.06 -10.64 -36.31
CA THR A 373 -13.78 -10.65 -35.60
C THR A 373 -13.18 -12.04 -35.74
N ASP A 374 -11.95 -12.21 -35.28
CA ASP A 374 -11.23 -13.50 -35.34
C ASP A 374 -12.01 -14.65 -34.65
N LEU A 375 -12.94 -14.32 -33.74
CA LEU A 375 -13.70 -15.28 -32.93
C LEU A 375 -15.21 -15.27 -33.19
N TYR A 376 -15.76 -14.16 -33.70
CA TYR A 376 -17.21 -13.96 -33.77
C TYR A 376 -17.63 -13.34 -35.08
N ARG A 377 -18.68 -13.91 -35.68
CA ARG A 377 -19.45 -13.29 -36.76
C ARG A 377 -20.82 -12.89 -36.21
N VAL A 378 -21.09 -11.59 -36.13
CA VAL A 378 -22.25 -11.06 -35.42
C VAL A 378 -23.34 -10.65 -36.41
N HIS A 379 -24.55 -11.16 -36.17
CA HIS A 379 -25.76 -10.78 -36.89
C HIS A 379 -26.84 -10.33 -35.90
N LEU A 380 -27.57 -9.26 -36.23
CA LEU A 380 -28.71 -8.75 -35.50
C LEU A 380 -29.95 -8.79 -36.40
N HIS A 381 -30.94 -9.57 -35.99
CA HIS A 381 -32.25 -9.62 -36.61
C HIS A 381 -33.21 -8.82 -35.72
N TYR A 382 -33.75 -7.73 -36.27
CA TYR A 382 -34.58 -6.75 -35.56
C TYR A 382 -35.90 -6.57 -36.28
#